data_AF-A0A928T9X8-F1
#
_entry.id   AF-A0A928T9X8-F1
#
_cell.length_a   1.000
_cell.length_b   1.000
_cell.length_c   1.000
_cell.angle_alpha   90.00
_cell.angle_beta   90.00
_cell.angle_gamma   90.00
#
_symmetry.space_group_name_H-M   'P 1'
#
loop_
_entity.id
_entity.type
_entity.pdbx_description
1 polymer ?
#
loop_
_entity_poly.entity_id
_entity_poly.type
_entity_poly.pdbx_seq_one_letter_code
_entity_poly.pdbx_strand_id
1 'polypeptide(L)'
;MLRLLFIILPFALASCASFVNTHRMKAAQRKMLDARKLQQAGQWDEALAMVPRMQSSVSKSVASAPVQKSAAGTAVDLRPLLAAWENGPLAGLKSALEKKDAQRSTTAFTALRQQCVNCHTVLGRTEVRVDEIPD
;
A
#
# COMPACT_ATOMS: atom_id res chain seq x y z
N MET A 1 2.82 -16.71 49.40
CA MET A 1 2.18 -15.57 48.69
C MET A 1 2.61 -15.61 47.23
N LEU A 2 1.70 -15.98 46.33
CA LEU A 2 1.94 -16.14 44.90
C LEU A 2 1.64 -14.80 44.20
N ARG A 3 2.68 -14.12 43.68
CA ARG A 3 2.55 -12.94 42.81
C ARG A 3 3.38 -13.17 41.56
N LEU A 4 2.85 -13.94 40.62
CA LEU A 4 3.31 -14.00 39.25
C LEU A 4 2.06 -14.25 38.41
N LEU A 5 1.60 -13.25 37.65
CA LEU A 5 0.69 -13.37 36.50
C LEU A 5 0.17 -11.97 36.09
N PHE A 6 1.02 -11.10 35.54
CA PHE A 6 0.53 -9.88 34.87
C PHE A 6 1.44 -9.37 33.74
N ILE A 7 2.16 -10.26 33.03
CA ILE A 7 2.96 -9.86 31.86
C ILE A 7 2.84 -10.89 30.73
N ILE A 8 1.63 -11.11 30.19
CA ILE A 8 1.46 -11.89 28.94
C ILE A 8 0.54 -11.19 27.93
N LEU A 9 -0.24 -10.18 28.36
CA LEU A 9 -1.26 -9.56 27.51
C LEU A 9 -0.77 -8.63 26.37
N PRO A 10 0.37 -7.91 26.44
CA PRO A 10 0.72 -6.95 25.37
C PRO A 10 1.28 -7.61 24.09
N PHE A 11 1.83 -8.82 24.17
CA PHE A 11 2.45 -9.48 23.02
C PHE A 11 1.43 -10.03 22.00
N ALA A 12 0.26 -10.48 22.47
CA ALA A 12 -0.77 -11.06 21.60
C ALA A 12 -1.45 -10.02 20.68
N LEU A 13 -1.53 -8.75 21.11
CA LEU A 13 -2.16 -7.69 20.30
C LEU A 13 -1.23 -7.17 19.19
N ALA A 14 0.08 -7.11 19.46
CA ALA A 14 1.08 -6.67 18.48
C ALA A 14 1.20 -7.64 17.29
N SER A 15 1.12 -8.94 17.53
CA SER A 15 1.15 -9.97 16.48
C SER A 15 -0.07 -9.89 15.56
N CYS A 16 -1.27 -9.64 16.11
CA CYS A 16 -2.49 -9.50 15.32
C CYS A 16 -2.45 -8.25 14.42
N ALA A 17 -1.99 -7.11 14.94
CA ALA A 17 -1.88 -5.88 14.15
C ALA A 17 -0.86 -6.00 12.99
N SER A 18 0.30 -6.61 13.26
CA SER A 18 1.33 -6.86 12.25
C SER A 18 0.86 -7.79 11.13
N PHE A 19 0.14 -8.86 11.49
CA PHE A 19 -0.44 -9.81 10.54
C PHE A 19 -1.47 -9.13 9.63
N VAL A 20 -2.42 -8.40 10.21
CA VAL A 20 -3.47 -7.69 9.44
C VAL A 20 -2.86 -6.66 8.50
N ASN A 21 -1.80 -5.95 8.90
CA ASN A 21 -1.12 -4.99 8.01
C ASN A 21 -0.43 -5.66 6.83
N THR A 22 0.21 -6.80 7.06
CA THR A 22 0.77 -7.62 5.98
C THR A 22 -0.31 -8.04 4.99
N HIS A 23 -1.48 -8.48 5.47
CA HIS A 23 -2.61 -8.82 4.60
C HIS A 23 -3.14 -7.63 3.80
N ARG A 24 -3.25 -6.46 4.41
CA ARG A 24 -3.69 -5.23 3.73
C ARG A 24 -2.72 -4.82 2.62
N MET A 25 -1.41 -4.89 2.86
CA MET A 25 -0.42 -4.54 1.82
C MET A 25 -0.44 -5.53 0.66
N LYS A 26 -0.48 -6.83 0.93
CA LYS A 26 -0.68 -7.84 -0.12
C LYS A 26 -1.99 -7.63 -0.88
N ALA A 27 -3.05 -7.23 -0.19
CA ALA A 27 -4.33 -6.93 -0.80
C ALA A 27 -4.30 -5.63 -1.62
N ALA A 28 -3.45 -4.66 -1.30
CA ALA A 28 -3.24 -3.47 -2.13
C ALA A 28 -2.53 -3.82 -3.43
N GLN A 29 -1.43 -4.59 -3.36
CA GLN A 29 -0.68 -5.06 -4.53
C GLN A 29 -1.55 -5.87 -5.49
N ARG A 30 -2.35 -6.82 -4.98
CA ARG A 30 -3.30 -7.56 -5.85
C ARG A 30 -4.25 -6.63 -6.58
N LYS A 31 -4.82 -5.65 -5.89
CA LYS A 31 -5.76 -4.71 -6.50
C LYS A 31 -5.10 -3.82 -7.57
N MET A 32 -3.83 -3.44 -7.36
CA MET A 32 -3.04 -2.73 -8.37
C MET A 32 -2.87 -3.57 -9.64
N LEU A 33 -2.47 -4.84 -9.48
CA LEU A 33 -2.27 -5.77 -10.59
C LEU A 33 -3.58 -6.09 -11.31
N ASP A 34 -4.67 -6.30 -10.56
CA ASP A 34 -6.00 -6.54 -11.13
C ASP A 34 -6.50 -5.31 -11.89
N ALA A 35 -6.31 -4.10 -11.34
CA ALA A 35 -6.65 -2.85 -12.03
C ALA A 35 -5.88 -2.72 -13.36
N ARG A 36 -4.60 -3.08 -13.39
CA ARG A 36 -3.81 -3.10 -14.62
C ARG A 36 -4.37 -4.09 -15.64
N LYS A 37 -4.66 -5.33 -15.23
CA LYS A 37 -5.24 -6.35 -16.11
C LYS A 37 -6.56 -5.91 -16.71
N LEU A 38 -7.45 -5.35 -15.88
CA LEU A 38 -8.74 -4.80 -16.31
C LEU A 38 -8.55 -3.66 -17.31
N GLN A 39 -7.61 -2.76 -17.04
CA GLN A 39 -7.28 -1.67 -17.95
C GLN A 39 -6.78 -2.20 -19.32
N GLN A 40 -5.88 -3.19 -19.32
CA GLN A 40 -5.38 -3.82 -20.56
C GLN A 40 -6.50 -4.52 -21.35
N ALA A 41 -7.49 -5.07 -20.66
CA ALA A 41 -8.69 -5.66 -21.27
C ALA A 41 -9.73 -4.61 -21.73
N GLY A 42 -9.48 -3.32 -21.55
CA GLY A 42 -10.44 -2.25 -21.87
C GLY A 42 -11.61 -2.15 -20.89
N GLN A 43 -11.56 -2.84 -19.76
CA GLN A 43 -12.55 -2.81 -18.67
C GLN A 43 -12.26 -1.62 -17.74
N TRP A 44 -12.43 -0.41 -18.29
CA TRP A 44 -12.01 0.84 -17.65
C TRP A 44 -12.75 1.14 -16.35
N ASP A 45 -14.07 0.86 -16.30
CA ASP A 45 -14.89 1.19 -15.14
C ASP A 45 -14.56 0.24 -13.97
N GLU A 46 -14.32 -1.04 -14.26
CA GLU A 46 -13.84 -2.02 -13.30
C GLU A 46 -12.41 -1.70 -12.83
N ALA A 47 -11.51 -1.32 -13.74
CA ALA A 47 -10.17 -0.87 -13.38
C ALA A 47 -10.22 0.35 -12.45
N LEU A 48 -11.06 1.33 -12.76
CA LEU A 48 -11.28 2.53 -11.93
C LEU A 48 -11.87 2.16 -10.55
N ALA A 49 -12.79 1.20 -10.48
CA ALA A 49 -13.38 0.72 -9.23
C ALA A 49 -12.37 0.05 -8.29
N MET A 50 -11.23 -0.43 -8.81
CA MET A 50 -10.15 -1.01 -8.00
C MET A 50 -9.31 0.05 -7.28
N VAL A 51 -9.21 1.26 -7.82
CA VAL A 51 -8.44 2.38 -7.25
C VAL A 51 -8.83 2.70 -5.79
N PRO A 52 -10.10 2.99 -5.46
CA PRO A 52 -10.47 3.27 -4.06
C PRO A 52 -10.33 2.05 -3.14
N ARG A 53 -10.46 0.83 -3.67
CA ARG A 53 -10.26 -0.41 -2.88
C ARG A 53 -8.78 -0.62 -2.54
N MET A 54 -7.88 -0.28 -3.47
CA MET A 54 -6.44 -0.27 -3.25
C MET A 54 -6.08 0.79 -2.22
N GLN A 55 -6.53 2.03 -2.42
CA GLN A 55 -6.35 3.13 -1.47
C GLN A 55 -6.78 2.73 -0.06
N SER A 56 -7.99 2.21 0.11
CA SER A 56 -8.49 1.77 1.42
C SER A 56 -7.56 0.75 2.10
N SER A 57 -6.93 -0.15 1.33
CA SER A 57 -6.00 -1.13 1.86
C SER A 57 -4.71 -0.46 2.36
N VAL A 58 -4.18 0.49 1.60
CA VAL A 58 -2.99 1.29 1.96
C VAL A 58 -3.25 2.16 3.17
N SER A 59 -4.27 3.03 3.10
CA SER A 59 -4.58 4.00 4.15
C SER A 59 -4.92 3.31 5.49
N LYS A 60 -5.63 2.17 5.48
CA LYS A 60 -5.89 1.39 6.71
C LYS A 60 -4.64 0.78 7.34
N SER A 61 -3.66 0.39 6.52
CA SER A 61 -2.39 -0.12 7.06
C SER A 61 -1.61 1.01 7.72
N VAL A 62 -1.49 2.16 7.05
CA VAL A 62 -0.84 3.36 7.61
C VAL A 62 -1.56 3.83 8.87
N ALA A 63 -2.89 3.91 8.87
CA ALA A 63 -3.66 4.34 10.04
C ALA A 63 -3.44 3.46 11.28
N SER A 64 -3.23 2.16 11.09
CA SER A 64 -2.99 1.24 12.21
C SER A 64 -1.55 1.28 12.77
N ALA A 65 -0.60 1.81 12.00
CA ALA A 65 0.80 1.95 12.38
C ALA A 65 1.38 3.19 11.69
N PRO A 66 0.97 4.41 12.11
CA PRO A 66 1.31 5.65 11.40
C PRO A 66 2.78 6.04 11.57
N VAL A 67 3.43 5.54 12.63
CA VAL A 67 4.86 5.68 12.84
C VAL A 67 5.48 4.29 12.86
N GLN A 68 6.50 4.07 12.03
CA GLN A 68 7.24 2.81 11.97
C GLN A 68 8.74 3.05 12.12
N LYS A 69 9.48 2.03 12.54
CA LYS A 69 10.94 2.11 12.59
C LYS A 69 11.51 1.73 11.22
N SER A 70 12.43 2.53 10.73
CA SER A 70 13.31 2.17 9.62
C SER A 70 14.31 1.08 10.04
N ALA A 71 15.06 0.52 9.08
CA ALA A 71 16.15 -0.41 9.37
C ALA A 71 17.21 0.16 10.34
N ALA A 72 17.43 1.48 10.31
CA ALA A 72 18.34 2.17 11.22
C ALA A 72 17.73 2.45 12.62
N GLY A 73 16.49 2.03 12.88
CA GLY A 73 15.79 2.26 14.14
C GLY A 73 15.14 3.65 14.28
N THR A 74 15.36 4.55 13.33
CA THR A 74 14.73 5.87 13.27
C THR A 74 13.23 5.74 13.08
N ALA A 75 12.45 6.47 13.89
CA ALA A 75 11.00 6.58 13.74
C ALA A 75 10.67 7.39 12.48
N VAL A 76 9.84 6.82 11.61
CA VAL A 76 9.37 7.41 10.36
C VAL A 76 7.86 7.60 10.45
N ASP A 77 7.39 8.84 10.29
CA ASP A 77 5.97 9.13 10.13
C ASP A 77 5.54 8.84 8.68
N LEU A 78 4.58 7.93 8.52
CA LEU A 78 4.08 7.48 7.23
C LEU A 78 2.96 8.34 6.67
N ARG A 79 2.36 9.24 7.46
CA ARG A 79 1.24 10.08 7.01
C ARG A 79 1.63 11.02 5.86
N PRO A 80 2.80 11.69 5.88
CA PRO A 80 3.23 12.50 4.74
C PRO A 80 3.46 11.67 3.47
N LEU A 81 4.00 10.45 3.61
CA LEU A 81 4.19 9.53 2.48
C LEU A 81 2.85 9.07 1.89
N LEU A 82 1.87 8.76 2.75
CA LEU A 82 0.52 8.43 2.32
C LEU A 82 -0.11 9.60 1.55
N ALA A 83 -0.04 10.82 2.09
CA ALA A 83 -0.59 12.00 1.44
C ALA A 83 0.07 12.28 0.08
N ALA A 84 1.40 12.13 -0.02
CA ALA A 84 2.13 12.27 -1.28
C ALA A 84 1.73 11.19 -2.31
N TRP A 85 1.50 9.96 -1.86
CA TRP A 85 1.01 8.87 -2.71
C TRP A 85 -0.42 9.10 -3.21
N GLU A 86 -1.32 9.53 -2.33
CA GLU A 86 -2.73 9.82 -2.66
C GLU A 86 -2.86 11.01 -3.62
N ASN A 87 -2.15 12.11 -3.35
CA ASN A 87 -2.22 13.34 -4.15
C ASN A 87 -1.40 13.28 -5.45
N GLY A 88 -0.41 12.37 -5.51
CA GLY A 88 0.45 12.20 -6.68
C GLY A 88 -0.02 11.06 -7.59
N PRO A 89 0.67 9.91 -7.58
CA PRO A 89 0.44 8.84 -8.56
C PRO A 89 -0.96 8.21 -8.47
N LEU A 90 -1.60 8.14 -7.30
CA LEU A 90 -2.96 7.61 -7.20
C LEU A 90 -3.98 8.52 -7.89
N ALA A 91 -3.91 9.83 -7.64
CA ALA A 91 -4.75 10.81 -8.32
C ALA A 91 -4.49 10.82 -9.83
N GLY A 92 -3.23 10.74 -10.25
CA GLY A 92 -2.84 10.61 -11.65
C GLY A 92 -3.43 9.35 -12.31
N LEU A 93 -3.35 8.20 -11.64
CA LEU A 93 -3.94 6.95 -12.12
C LEU A 93 -5.46 7.06 -12.26
N LYS A 94 -6.13 7.60 -11.23
CA LYS A 94 -7.58 7.80 -11.25
C LYS A 94 -8.00 8.65 -12.46
N SER A 95 -7.35 9.79 -12.66
CA SER A 95 -7.66 10.69 -13.79
C SER A 95 -7.41 10.03 -15.15
N ALA A 96 -6.34 9.23 -15.27
CA ALA A 96 -6.03 8.55 -16.52
C ALA A 96 -7.05 7.43 -16.85
N LEU A 97 -7.49 6.67 -15.83
CA LEU A 97 -8.52 5.65 -15.99
C LEU A 97 -9.89 6.26 -16.33
N GLU A 98 -10.27 7.36 -15.67
CA GLU A 98 -11.50 8.12 -15.99
C GLU A 98 -11.52 8.61 -17.44
N LYS A 99 -10.37 9.05 -17.96
CA LYS A 99 -10.21 9.50 -19.35
C LYS A 99 -10.00 8.36 -20.34
N LYS A 100 -9.92 7.11 -19.87
CA LYS A 100 -9.61 5.92 -20.68
C LYS A 100 -8.32 6.09 -21.50
N ASP A 101 -7.35 6.80 -20.93
CA ASP A 101 -6.06 7.09 -21.56
C ASP A 101 -5.07 5.96 -21.25
N ALA A 102 -4.90 5.04 -22.20
CA ALA A 102 -4.03 3.87 -22.03
C ALA A 102 -2.57 4.23 -21.76
N GLN A 103 -2.03 5.24 -22.45
CA GLN A 103 -0.64 5.63 -22.29
C GLN A 103 -0.39 6.27 -20.92
N ARG A 104 -1.27 7.19 -20.52
CA ARG A 104 -1.15 7.85 -19.20
C ARG A 104 -1.45 6.90 -18.06
N SER A 105 -2.41 5.99 -18.21
CA SER A 105 -2.72 5.00 -17.15
C SER A 105 -1.56 4.02 -16.95
N THR A 106 -0.92 3.56 -18.04
CA THR A 106 0.31 2.75 -17.97
C THR A 106 1.42 3.48 -17.20
N THR A 107 1.69 4.73 -17.57
CA THR A 107 2.69 5.56 -16.88
C THR A 107 2.34 5.76 -15.40
N ALA A 108 1.07 5.98 -15.09
CA ALA A 108 0.59 6.17 -13.73
C ALA A 108 0.68 4.90 -12.88
N PHE A 109 0.43 3.71 -13.44
CA PHE A 109 0.65 2.44 -12.75
C PHE A 109 2.13 2.25 -12.37
N THR A 110 3.05 2.56 -13.28
CA THR A 110 4.50 2.50 -13.00
C THR A 110 4.90 3.48 -11.91
N ALA A 111 4.43 4.73 -11.97
CA ALA A 111 4.70 5.74 -10.94
C ALA A 111 4.12 5.33 -9.57
N LEU A 112 2.91 4.74 -9.56
CA LEU A 112 2.25 4.26 -8.35
C LEU A 112 3.03 3.12 -7.71
N ARG A 113 3.46 2.14 -8.50
CA ARG A 113 4.34 1.06 -8.05
C ARG A 113 5.65 1.60 -7.48
N GLN A 114 6.28 2.56 -8.15
CA GLN A 114 7.55 3.12 -7.69
C GLN A 114 7.41 3.76 -6.31
N GLN A 115 6.30 4.43 -6.02
CA GLN A 115 6.06 4.97 -4.67
C GLN A 115 5.84 3.88 -3.61
N CYS A 116 5.23 2.74 -3.97
CA CYS A 116 5.20 1.57 -3.06
C CYS A 116 6.63 1.10 -2.73
N VAL A 117 7.50 0.94 -3.74
CA VAL A 117 8.90 0.54 -3.57
C VAL A 117 9.66 1.55 -2.70
N ASN A 118 9.51 2.85 -2.96
CA ASN A 118 10.18 3.91 -2.20
C ASN A 118 9.77 3.89 -0.73
N CYS A 119 8.47 3.78 -0.43
CA CYS A 119 7.96 3.71 0.93
C CYS A 119 8.54 2.49 1.68
N HIS A 120 8.53 1.32 1.05
CA HIS A 120 9.12 0.12 1.62
C HIS A 120 10.64 0.25 1.82
N THR A 121 11.35 0.91 0.90
CA THR A 121 12.79 1.16 1.00
C THR A 121 13.13 2.09 2.18
N VAL A 122 12.36 3.17 2.39
CA VAL A 122 12.53 4.07 3.55
C VAL A 122 12.39 3.32 4.87
N LEU A 123 11.50 2.33 4.93
CA LEU A 123 11.33 1.47 6.09
C LEU A 123 12.38 0.36 6.20
N GLY A 124 13.31 0.25 5.24
CA GLY A 124 14.27 -0.83 5.16
C GLY A 124 13.64 -2.20 4.89
N ARG A 125 12.47 -2.21 4.23
CA ARG A 125 11.68 -3.39 3.88
C ARG A 125 11.94 -3.84 2.45
N THR A 126 13.22 -3.94 2.06
CA THR A 126 13.62 -4.29 0.69
C THR A 126 13.30 -5.74 0.31
N GLU A 127 12.97 -6.58 1.31
CA GLU A 127 12.43 -7.92 1.12
C GLU A 127 11.01 -7.92 0.53
N VAL A 128 10.27 -6.81 0.66
CA VAL A 128 8.93 -6.66 0.08
C VAL A 128 9.06 -6.42 -1.42
N ARG A 129 8.75 -7.46 -2.20
CA ARG A 129 8.65 -7.36 -3.65
C ARG A 129 7.31 -6.77 -4.06
N VAL A 130 7.34 -5.57 -4.64
CA VAL A 130 6.19 -5.02 -5.36
C VAL A 130 6.34 -5.45 -6.81
N ASP A 131 5.50 -6.39 -7.23
CA ASP A 131 5.58 -6.99 -8.57
C ASP A 131 5.54 -5.92 -9.65
N GLU A 132 6.25 -6.18 -10.73
CA GLU A 132 6.25 -5.31 -11.91
C GLU A 132 4.86 -5.22 -12.51
N ILE A 133 4.57 -4.04 -13.07
CA ILE A 133 3.36 -3.82 -13.86
C ILE A 133 3.70 -4.30 -15.26
N PRO A 134 3.07 -5.37 -15.78
CA PRO A 134 3.34 -5.83 -17.14
C PRO A 134 2.92 -4.77 -18.16
N ASP A 135 3.71 -4.63 -19.22
CA ASP A 135 3.41 -3.80 -20.39
C ASP A 135 2.13 -4.27 -21.09
#